data_AF-A0A7C5U3B6-F1
#
_entry.id   AF-A0A7C5U3B6-F1
#
_cell.length_a   1.000
_cell.length_b   1.000
_cell.length_c   1.000
_cell.angle_alpha   90.00
_cell.angle_beta   90.00
_cell.angle_gamma   90.00
#
_symmetry.space_group_name_H-M   'P 1'
#
loop_
_entity.id
_entity.type
_entity.pdbx_description
1 polymer ?
#
loop_
_entity_poly.entity_id
_entity_poly.type
_entity_poly.pdbx_seq_one_letter_code
_entity_poly.pdbx_strand_id
1 'polypeptide(L)'
;MKEGFIKLIFIDLKILLEDSKMKARVAFETKTYIIILSDEKLEIDLKSGAKAFLEYMIEEHKSLERIFKWATEHLFPRDIYVENISRAYVSPEGEAVVEEKTPTGIKTIKVPELTEEQAKTLVEEINKLLAEKCKA
;
A
#
# COMPACT_ATOMS: atom_id res chain seq x y z
N MET A 1 4.94 -37.09 5.32
CA MET A 1 3.58 -36.74 4.86
C MET A 1 3.18 -35.46 5.57
N LYS A 2 2.95 -34.31 4.96
CA LYS A 2 2.92 -33.90 3.56
C LYS A 2 3.57 -32.52 3.47
N GLU A 3 4.62 -32.42 2.66
CA GLU A 3 4.89 -31.21 1.89
C GLU A 3 3.58 -30.82 1.18
N GLY A 4 3.03 -29.65 1.45
CA GLY A 4 1.72 -29.34 0.87
C GLY A 4 1.11 -27.98 1.17
N PHE A 5 1.83 -27.00 1.73
CA PHE A 5 1.20 -25.71 2.05
C PHE A 5 2.08 -24.46 1.87
N ILE A 6 3.21 -24.56 1.18
CA ILE A 6 4.10 -23.40 0.90
C ILE A 6 4.03 -22.94 -0.57
N LYS A 7 3.28 -23.64 -1.43
CA LYS A 7 3.31 -23.38 -2.88
C LYS A 7 2.29 -22.37 -3.42
N LEU A 8 1.33 -21.90 -2.60
CA LEU A 8 0.28 -20.98 -3.08
C LEU A 8 0.56 -19.49 -2.87
N ILE A 9 1.49 -19.10 -1.98
CA ILE A 9 1.66 -17.69 -1.56
C ILE A 9 2.62 -16.92 -2.49
N PHE A 10 3.56 -17.60 -3.16
CA PHE A 10 4.51 -16.94 -4.07
C PHE A 10 3.98 -16.70 -5.49
N ILE A 11 2.80 -17.23 -5.82
CA ILE A 11 2.28 -17.18 -7.20
C ILE A 11 1.66 -15.80 -7.47
N ASP A 12 0.86 -15.25 -6.56
CA ASP A 12 0.15 -14.00 -6.80
C ASP A 12 1.07 -12.78 -6.92
N LEU A 13 2.08 -12.64 -6.04
CA LEU A 13 3.04 -11.53 -6.13
C LEU A 13 3.91 -11.61 -7.39
N LYS A 14 4.28 -12.84 -7.81
CA LYS A 14 5.08 -13.06 -9.00
C LYS A 14 4.29 -12.77 -10.29
N ILE A 15 3.01 -13.14 -10.33
CA ILE A 15 2.11 -12.84 -11.46
C ILE A 15 1.87 -11.32 -11.58
N LEU A 16 1.63 -10.62 -10.46
CA LEU A 16 1.45 -9.15 -10.44
C LEU A 16 2.69 -8.39 -10.93
N LEU A 17 3.89 -8.86 -10.56
CA LEU A 17 5.15 -8.30 -11.03
C LEU A 17 5.45 -8.65 -12.50
N GLU A 18 5.00 -9.82 -12.99
CA GLU A 18 5.17 -10.24 -14.38
C GLU A 18 4.21 -9.52 -15.35
N ASP A 19 2.96 -9.24 -14.95
CA ASP A 19 1.97 -8.54 -15.80
C ASP A 19 2.23 -7.03 -15.94
N SER A 20 2.93 -6.41 -14.98
CA SER A 20 3.03 -4.94 -14.92
C SER A 20 4.22 -4.33 -15.67
N LYS A 21 5.20 -5.12 -16.17
CA LYS A 21 6.51 -4.60 -16.67
C LYS A 21 7.23 -3.65 -15.69
N MET A 22 6.79 -3.54 -14.45
CA MET A 22 7.34 -2.62 -13.45
C MET A 22 8.39 -3.34 -12.61
N LYS A 23 9.58 -2.76 -12.53
CA LYS A 23 10.64 -3.26 -11.66
C LYS A 23 10.38 -2.77 -10.24
N ALA A 24 9.80 -3.62 -9.40
CA ALA A 24 9.60 -3.28 -7.98
C ALA A 24 10.96 -3.16 -7.27
N ARG A 25 11.12 -2.10 -6.47
CA ARG A 25 12.24 -1.90 -5.54
C ARG A 25 12.03 -2.70 -4.28
N VAL A 26 10.82 -2.61 -3.73
CA VAL A 26 10.39 -3.40 -2.58
C VAL A 26 8.90 -3.69 -2.68
N ALA A 27 8.51 -4.86 -2.20
CA ALA A 27 7.11 -5.26 -2.11
C ALA A 27 6.86 -5.96 -0.78
N PHE A 28 5.70 -5.68 -0.20
CA PHE A 28 5.22 -6.30 1.02
C PHE A 28 3.82 -6.84 0.81
N GLU A 29 3.60 -8.08 1.21
CA GLU A 29 2.27 -8.64 1.30
C GLU A 29 1.87 -8.69 2.78
N THR A 30 0.78 -7.99 3.13
CA THR A 30 0.23 -7.99 4.49
C THR A 30 -0.99 -8.91 4.56
N LYS A 31 -1.74 -8.88 5.66
CA LYS A 31 -2.98 -9.64 5.76
C LYS A 31 -4.02 -9.15 4.73
N THR A 32 -4.14 -7.84 4.59
CA THR A 32 -5.20 -7.19 3.83
C THR A 32 -4.69 -6.52 2.54
N TYR A 33 -3.40 -6.18 2.48
CA TYR A 33 -2.82 -5.33 1.44
C TYR A 33 -1.66 -5.99 0.69
N ILE A 34 -1.42 -5.49 -0.51
CA ILE A 34 -0.18 -5.64 -1.26
C ILE A 34 0.39 -4.22 -1.42
N ILE A 35 1.62 -4.01 -0.96
CA ILE A 35 2.29 -2.70 -0.98
C ILE A 35 3.51 -2.81 -1.87
N ILE A 36 3.59 -2.01 -2.93
CA ILE A 36 4.65 -2.10 -3.93
C ILE A 36 5.26 -0.71 -4.15
N LEU A 37 6.57 -0.59 -3.94
CA LEU A 37 7.33 0.57 -4.37
C LEU A 37 8.05 0.25 -5.68
N SER A 38 7.84 1.09 -6.68
CA SER A 38 8.56 1.09 -7.95
C SER A 38 9.45 2.34 -8.10
N ASP A 39 10.16 2.46 -9.22
CA ASP A 39 10.87 3.69 -9.58
C ASP A 39 9.93 4.90 -9.79
N GLU A 40 8.67 4.62 -10.10
CA GLU A 40 7.70 5.64 -10.49
C GLU A 40 6.82 6.07 -9.31
N LYS A 41 6.26 5.08 -8.60
CA LYS A 41 5.19 5.25 -7.62
C LYS A 41 5.23 4.22 -6.50
N LEU A 42 4.56 4.56 -5.40
CA LEU A 42 4.14 3.63 -4.35
C LEU A 42 2.68 3.23 -4.60
N GLU A 43 2.40 1.92 -4.57
CA GLU A 43 1.07 1.32 -4.71
C GLU A 43 0.70 0.60 -3.41
N ILE A 44 -0.55 0.75 -2.97
CA ILE A 44 -1.11 0.05 -1.82
C ILE A 44 -2.47 -0.49 -2.23
N ASP A 45 -2.51 -1.76 -2.60
CA ASP A 45 -3.68 -2.43 -3.16
C ASP A 45 -4.35 -3.32 -2.11
N LEU A 46 -5.69 -3.40 -2.09
CA LEU A 46 -6.35 -4.45 -1.30
C LEU A 46 -6.30 -5.78 -2.01
N LYS A 47 -6.15 -6.84 -1.22
CA LYS A 47 -6.46 -8.19 -1.70
C LYS A 47 -7.94 -8.30 -2.04
N SER A 48 -8.24 -8.94 -3.16
CA SER A 48 -9.59 -9.09 -3.72
C SER A 48 -10.63 -9.62 -2.71
N GLY A 49 -10.23 -10.53 -1.82
CA GLY A 49 -11.10 -11.05 -0.76
C GLY A 49 -11.45 -10.02 0.33
N ALA A 50 -10.53 -9.11 0.66
CA ALA A 50 -10.79 -8.04 1.63
C ALA A 50 -11.75 -6.99 1.07
N LYS A 51 -11.63 -6.68 -0.23
CA LYS A 51 -12.57 -5.79 -0.93
C LYS A 51 -14.00 -6.36 -0.90
N ALA A 52 -14.18 -7.63 -1.26
CA ALA A 52 -15.48 -8.29 -1.24
C ALA A 52 -16.11 -8.34 0.17
N PHE A 53 -15.29 -8.54 1.21
CA PHE A 53 -15.76 -8.50 2.60
C PHE A 53 -16.26 -7.10 3.03
N LEU A 54 -15.57 -6.04 2.58
CA LEU A 54 -16.00 -4.66 2.86
C LEU A 54 -17.28 -4.29 2.13
N GLU A 55 -17.40 -4.68 0.86
CA GLU A 55 -18.61 -4.50 0.07
C GLU A 55 -19.81 -5.20 0.75
N TYR A 56 -19.63 -6.45 1.18
CA TYR A 56 -20.64 -7.20 1.94
C TYR A 56 -21.06 -6.51 3.25
N MET A 57 -20.12 -6.01 4.04
CA MET A 57 -20.42 -5.30 5.30
C MET A 57 -21.24 -4.02 5.06
N ILE A 58 -20.97 -3.31 3.96
CA ILE A 58 -21.73 -2.11 3.56
C ILE A 58 -23.16 -2.48 3.16
N GLU A 59 -23.32 -3.57 2.41
CA GLU A 59 -24.63 -4.06 1.97
C GLU A 59 -25.51 -4.53 3.14
N GLU A 60 -24.94 -5.25 4.11
CA GLU A 60 -25.69 -5.76 5.27
C GLU A 60 -26.04 -4.68 6.29
N HIS A 61 -25.16 -3.69 6.49
CA HIS A 61 -25.35 -2.65 7.51
C HIS A 61 -25.65 -1.29 6.90
N LYS A 62 -26.84 -1.15 6.30
CA LYS A 62 -27.34 0.13 5.72
C LYS A 62 -27.29 1.33 6.68
N SER A 63 -27.39 1.10 8.00
CA SER A 63 -27.27 2.16 9.01
C SER A 63 -25.86 2.76 9.10
N LEU A 64 -24.84 2.01 8.67
CA LEU A 64 -23.44 2.44 8.64
C LEU A 64 -23.01 2.88 7.24
N GLU A 65 -23.87 2.78 6.23
CA GLU A 65 -23.61 3.15 4.84
C GLU A 65 -23.04 4.57 4.72
N ARG A 66 -23.55 5.54 5.50
CA ARG A 66 -23.04 6.91 5.49
C ARG A 66 -21.62 7.04 6.04
N ILE A 67 -21.29 6.28 7.09
CA ILE A 67 -19.98 6.29 7.75
C ILE A 67 -18.97 5.54 6.89
N PHE A 68 -19.36 4.40 6.33
CA PHE A 68 -18.52 3.63 5.41
C PHE A 68 -18.39 4.29 4.04
N LYS A 69 -19.39 5.02 3.55
CA LYS A 69 -19.28 5.82 2.32
C LYS A 69 -18.31 6.98 2.51
N TRP A 70 -18.41 7.70 3.62
CA TRP A 70 -17.43 8.73 3.96
C TRP A 70 -16.03 8.13 4.14
N ALA A 71 -15.91 6.99 4.82
CA ALA A 71 -14.65 6.28 5.00
C ALA A 71 -14.08 5.81 3.65
N THR A 72 -14.84 5.10 2.80
CA THR A 72 -14.37 4.64 1.48
C THR A 72 -14.06 5.77 0.50
N GLU A 73 -14.62 6.96 0.70
CA GLU A 73 -14.31 8.16 -0.09
C GLU A 73 -13.07 8.91 0.44
N HIS A 74 -12.72 8.82 1.73
CA HIS A 74 -11.69 9.67 2.36
C HIS A 74 -10.57 8.96 3.14
N LEU A 75 -10.78 7.72 3.59
CA LEU A 75 -9.92 7.00 4.55
C LEU A 75 -9.74 5.49 4.28
N PHE A 76 -10.60 4.87 3.46
CA PHE A 76 -10.65 3.43 3.19
C PHE A 76 -10.32 3.16 1.73
N PRO A 77 -9.69 2.01 1.43
CA PRO A 77 -8.62 1.98 0.46
C PRO A 77 -9.23 1.71 -0.91
N ARG A 78 -9.25 2.74 -1.73
CA ARG A 78 -8.96 2.51 -3.14
C ARG A 78 -7.48 2.23 -3.23
N ASP A 79 -7.08 1.43 -4.21
CA ASP A 79 -5.68 1.25 -4.58
C ASP A 79 -4.97 2.62 -4.49
N ILE A 80 -4.09 2.77 -3.50
CA ILE A 80 -3.47 4.07 -3.21
C ILE A 80 -2.22 4.16 -4.07
N TYR A 81 -2.29 4.99 -5.10
CA TYR A 81 -1.16 5.32 -5.93
C TYR A 81 -0.57 6.65 -5.47
N VAL A 82 0.71 6.64 -5.08
CA VAL A 82 1.45 7.83 -4.67
C VAL A 82 2.58 8.05 -5.68
N GLU A 83 2.38 8.99 -6.58
CA GLU A 83 3.34 9.29 -7.66
C GLU A 83 4.27 10.43 -7.27
N ASN A 84 3.73 11.49 -6.66
CA ASN A 84 4.47 12.72 -6.35
C ASN A 84 4.90 12.78 -4.88
N ILE A 85 5.70 11.78 -4.48
CA ILE A 85 6.21 11.68 -3.10
C ILE A 85 7.11 12.88 -2.80
N SER A 86 6.76 13.66 -1.78
CA SER A 86 7.59 14.77 -1.28
C SER A 86 8.54 14.33 -0.18
N ARG A 87 8.10 13.42 0.70
CA ARG A 87 8.86 12.95 1.86
C ARG A 87 8.34 11.60 2.35
N ALA A 88 9.21 10.80 2.96
CA ALA A 88 8.80 9.66 3.77
C ALA A 88 9.58 9.59 5.09
N TYR A 89 8.92 9.12 6.15
CA TYR A 89 9.52 8.94 7.48
C TYR A 89 8.77 7.87 8.29
N VAL A 90 9.42 7.33 9.32
CA VAL A 90 8.76 6.45 10.29
C VAL A 90 8.21 7.29 11.43
N SER A 91 6.94 7.10 11.80
CA SER A 91 6.32 7.81 12.91
C SER A 91 6.84 7.31 14.27
N PRO A 92 6.63 8.05 15.38
CA PRO A 92 6.96 7.57 16.72
C PRO A 92 6.30 6.24 17.09
N GLU A 93 5.16 5.92 16.47
CA GLU A 93 4.41 4.67 16.64
C GLU A 93 4.95 3.51 15.79
N GLY A 94 6.01 3.74 14.99
CA GLY A 94 6.63 2.73 14.13
C GLY A 94 5.95 2.56 12.77
N GLU A 95 5.04 3.48 12.39
CA GLU A 95 4.30 3.42 11.12
C GLU A 95 5.09 4.10 9.99
N ALA A 96 5.05 3.55 8.77
CA ALA A 96 5.58 4.26 7.61
C ALA A 96 4.60 5.36 7.19
N VAL A 97 5.11 6.59 7.10
CA VAL A 97 4.36 7.76 6.68
C VAL A 97 4.97 8.31 5.40
N VAL A 98 4.12 8.53 4.41
CA VAL A 98 4.48 9.07 3.10
C VAL A 98 3.67 10.34 2.86
N GLU A 99 4.36 11.41 2.47
CA GLU A 99 3.76 12.68 2.10
C GLU A 99 3.77 12.80 0.58
N GLU A 100 2.60 13.11 0.02
CA GLU A 100 2.37 13.36 -1.39
C GLU A 100 2.12 14.85 -1.63
N LYS A 101 2.79 15.42 -2.61
CA LYS A 101 2.51 16.79 -3.06
C LYS A 101 1.37 16.79 -4.08
N THR A 102 0.22 17.30 -3.65
CA THR A 102 -0.97 17.47 -4.49
C THR A 102 -1.11 18.94 -4.92
N PRO A 103 -1.93 19.25 -5.94
CA PRO A 103 -2.22 20.65 -6.30
C PRO A 103 -2.82 21.48 -5.16
N THR A 104 -3.46 20.83 -4.18
CA THR A 104 -4.13 21.47 -3.04
C THR A 104 -3.29 21.52 -1.77
N GLY A 105 -2.08 20.93 -1.76
CA GLY A 105 -1.19 20.96 -0.61
C GLY A 105 -0.38 19.68 -0.43
N ILE A 106 -0.14 19.29 0.82
CA ILE A 106 0.52 18.04 1.17
C ILE A 106 -0.53 17.07 1.72
N LYS A 107 -0.61 15.89 1.13
CA LYS A 107 -1.45 14.78 1.59
C LYS A 107 -0.56 13.78 2.33
N THR A 108 -0.85 13.53 3.60
CA THR A 108 -0.14 12.54 4.40
C THR A 108 -0.85 11.19 4.33
N ILE A 109 -0.09 10.13 4.06
CA ILE A 109 -0.58 8.77 3.89
C ILE A 109 0.18 7.87 4.88
N LYS A 110 -0.56 7.19 5.74
CA LYS A 110 0.00 6.14 6.61
C LYS A 110 -0.11 4.81 5.91
N VAL A 111 0.99 4.08 5.80
CA VAL A 111 1.02 2.77 5.14
C VAL A 111 0.56 1.70 6.14
N PRO A 112 -0.54 1.00 5.86
CA PRO A 112 -1.16 0.10 6.83
C PRO A 112 -0.41 -1.23 6.96
N GLU A 113 -0.56 -1.88 8.12
CA GLU A 113 -0.20 -3.28 8.37
C GLU A 113 1.27 -3.68 8.14
N LEU A 114 2.19 -2.72 8.04
CA LEU A 114 3.62 -3.00 8.05
C LEU A 114 4.13 -3.20 9.48
N THR A 115 5.06 -4.14 9.66
CA THR A 115 5.88 -4.18 10.88
C THR A 115 6.82 -2.97 10.91
N GLU A 116 7.35 -2.62 12.08
CA GLU A 116 8.31 -1.51 12.21
C GLU A 116 9.55 -1.70 11.31
N GLU A 117 10.03 -2.94 11.16
CA GLU A 117 11.15 -3.26 10.27
C GLU A 117 10.80 -3.07 8.78
N GLN A 118 9.60 -3.49 8.38
CA GLN A 118 9.10 -3.28 7.01
C GLN A 118 8.86 -1.79 6.73
N ALA A 119 8.34 -1.05 7.71
CA ALA A 119 8.14 0.40 7.63
C ALA A 119 9.47 1.13 7.43
N LYS A 120 10.51 0.77 8.20
CA LYS A 120 11.87 1.29 8.03
C LYS A 120 12.42 0.99 6.64
N THR A 121 12.29 -0.26 6.20
CA THR A 121 12.76 -0.70 4.86
C THR A 121 12.07 0.10 3.75
N LEU A 122 10.75 0.27 3.83
CA LEU A 122 10.00 1.04 2.85
C LEU A 122 10.46 2.51 2.80
N VAL A 123 10.58 3.15 3.96
CA VAL A 123 11.01 4.56 4.07
C VAL A 123 12.44 4.74 3.55
N GLU A 124 13.35 3.81 3.84
CA GLU A 124 14.71 3.83 3.30
C GLU A 124 14.74 3.77 1.79
N GLU A 125 13.98 2.86 1.17
CA GLU A 125 13.91 2.73 -0.29
C GLU A 125 13.25 3.95 -0.95
N ILE A 126 12.21 4.53 -0.35
CA ILE A 126 11.62 5.79 -0.82
C ILE A 126 12.66 6.92 -0.78
N ASN A 127 13.40 7.05 0.32
CA ASN A 127 14.40 8.11 0.44
C ASN A 127 15.56 7.95 -0.54
N LYS A 128 15.98 6.70 -0.84
CA LYS A 128 16.93 6.43 -1.93
C LYS A 128 16.37 6.88 -3.28
N LEU A 129 15.12 6.53 -3.58
CA LEU A 129 14.45 6.94 -4.81
C LEU A 129 14.38 8.48 -4.96
N LEU A 130 14.01 9.19 -3.88
CA LEU A 130 13.98 10.65 -3.88
C LEU A 130 15.37 11.26 -4.10
N ALA A 131 16.40 10.70 -3.47
CA ALA A 131 17.77 11.15 -3.65
C ALA A 131 18.30 10.94 -5.08
N GLU A 132 17.87 9.87 -5.76
CA GLU A 132 18.19 9.63 -7.17
C GLU A 132 17.47 10.64 -8.08
N LYS A 133 16.17 10.89 -7.85
CA LYS A 133 15.37 11.85 -8.62
C LYS A 133 15.86 13.30 -8.45
N CYS A 134 16.42 13.67 -7.30
CA CYS A 134 17.01 14.99 -7.07
C CYS A 134 18.38 15.19 -7.73
N LYS A 135 19.05 14.11 -8.17
CA LYS A 135 20.37 14.15 -8.83
C LYS A 135 20.29 14.09 -10.36
N ALA A 136 19.13 13.75 -10.91
CA ALA A 136 18.83 13.74 -12.34
C ALA A 136 18.37 15.12 -12.81
#